data_AF-A0A484RUM1-F1
#
_entry.id   AF-A0A484RUM1-F1
#
_cell.length_a   1.000
_cell.length_b   1.000
_cell.length_c   1.000
_cell.angle_alpha   90.00
_cell.angle_beta   90.00
_cell.angle_gamma   90.00
#
_symmetry.space_group_name_H-M   'P 1'
#
loop_
_entity.id
_entity.type
_entity.pdbx_description
1 polymer ?
#
loop_
_entity_poly.entity_id
_entity_poly.type
_entity_poly.pdbx_seq_one_letter_code
_entity_poly.pdbx_strand_id
1 'polypeptide(L)'
;MRKTFGPLLATLIGLFWCLAAAAQYTVDTLPSPKARGQDHYVSDPDGNLSAGTVAQIDALGKAIEAANGSEFAVVVVNDYEGDSDFAFAMDLFSHWGIGKQGADNGLLLFLAMDRREYRFITGYGLEGILPDALLGRIGESYLVPYLKDGNTDMAVLSAAKAVESVFLSPDNGLELAGLQAYRPTFWNRHAVPLQQTFLVLGVFTLGVFWMGLARKRVLKKHGFNDKQYSNYTFWFTLFTFLFVMFLSGFLIVFMEKVDSVYRMRNLPWFAAVFGVFLVLYQYYGSSGFLRKITKDEKTSLDMRVSFARLSLVPLLLSPLAYRAYFDLARHSRYARQRDVPPAKPGTWTRIHRDTLKRDGQKKYLSEQQMKEEKIRAKSFEIWKDETGGIEVMAFAGDKASSFKECPKCKGLTLGKPEIKVREQATRSKTGTGEKIQACEFCSYKVSLGMVVLARLSDPSSSSGSSGGGGGGGSSGGSFGGGSSGGGGAGGRW
;
A
#
# COMPACT_ATOMS: atom_id res chain seq x y z
N MET A 1 -35.67 -20.92 -28.55
CA MET A 1 -35.05 -19.69 -29.12
C MET A 1 -34.45 -18.93 -27.93
N ARG A 2 -33.18 -19.06 -27.54
CA ARG A 2 -31.89 -18.65 -28.15
C ARG A 2 -31.80 -17.16 -28.50
N LYS A 3 -30.82 -16.49 -27.85
CA LYS A 3 -30.12 -15.22 -28.17
C LYS A 3 -30.70 -13.95 -27.51
N THR A 4 -29.96 -13.01 -26.91
CA THR A 4 -28.51 -12.76 -26.72
C THR A 4 -28.33 -11.59 -25.71
N PHE A 5 -27.17 -11.58 -25.04
CA PHE A 5 -26.63 -10.57 -24.13
C PHE A 5 -26.12 -9.30 -24.85
N GLY A 6 -26.31 -8.11 -24.22
CA GLY A 6 -25.43 -6.93 -24.12
C GLY A 6 -24.89 -6.21 -25.39
N PRO A 7 -24.27 -5.01 -25.31
CA PRO A 7 -24.01 -4.14 -24.13
C PRO A 7 -24.31 -2.64 -24.38
N LEU A 8 -25.16 -2.01 -23.56
CA LEU A 8 -25.45 -0.57 -23.59
C LEU A 8 -24.56 0.27 -22.63
N LEU A 9 -23.43 -0.29 -22.18
CA LEU A 9 -22.59 0.27 -21.11
C LEU A 9 -21.17 0.64 -21.58
N ALA A 10 -20.99 0.97 -22.86
CA ALA A 10 -19.68 1.31 -23.44
C ALA A 10 -19.61 2.69 -24.12
N THR A 11 -20.72 3.43 -24.16
CA THR A 11 -20.82 4.71 -24.89
C THR A 11 -20.85 5.97 -24.00
N LEU A 12 -20.72 5.84 -22.68
CA LEU A 12 -20.75 6.97 -21.73
C LEU A 12 -19.42 7.28 -21.02
N ILE A 13 -18.30 6.71 -21.50
CA ILE A 13 -16.94 6.96 -20.96
C ILE A 13 -16.06 7.71 -22.00
N GLY A 14 -16.57 7.99 -23.19
CA GLY A 14 -15.79 8.51 -24.33
C GLY A 14 -15.81 10.03 -24.56
N LEU A 15 -16.36 10.86 -23.67
CA LEU A 15 -16.57 12.29 -23.98
C LEU A 15 -16.24 13.26 -22.84
N PHE A 16 -15.32 12.89 -21.96
CA PHE A 16 -14.65 13.84 -21.07
C PHE A 16 -13.14 13.56 -20.96
N TRP A 17 -12.54 13.21 -22.09
CA TRP A 17 -11.11 13.50 -22.32
C TRP A 17 -11.07 14.79 -23.14
N CYS A 18 -11.42 15.89 -22.48
CA CYS A 18 -10.96 17.19 -22.97
C CYS A 18 -9.44 17.11 -22.81
N LEU A 19 -8.72 17.08 -23.94
CA LEU A 19 -7.30 17.41 -23.96
C LEU A 19 -7.18 18.78 -23.30
N ALA A 20 -6.85 18.83 -22.01
CA ALA A 20 -6.13 19.97 -21.49
C ALA A 20 -4.81 19.96 -22.24
N ALA A 21 -4.74 20.67 -23.36
CA ALA A 21 -3.47 21.11 -23.89
C ALA A 21 -2.73 21.76 -22.71
N ALA A 22 -1.50 21.34 -22.44
CA ALA A 22 -0.64 22.03 -21.48
C ALA A 22 -0.54 23.48 -21.97
N ALA A 23 -1.31 24.36 -21.35
CA ALA A 23 -1.37 25.76 -21.74
C ALA A 23 -0.09 26.41 -21.25
N GLN A 24 0.74 26.86 -22.18
CA GLN A 24 1.89 27.69 -21.86
C GLN A 24 1.39 29.08 -21.49
N TYR A 25 1.89 29.64 -20.40
CA TYR A 25 1.60 31.02 -20.03
C TYR A 25 2.50 31.98 -20.80
N THR A 26 1.89 33.00 -21.38
CA THR A 26 2.58 34.22 -21.84
C THR A 26 2.56 35.27 -20.73
N VAL A 27 3.44 36.27 -20.85
CA VAL A 27 3.52 37.40 -19.92
C VAL A 27 2.16 38.10 -19.74
N ASP A 28 1.38 38.26 -20.82
CA ASP A 28 0.07 38.92 -20.78
C ASP A 28 -1.04 38.05 -20.19
N THR A 29 -0.95 36.72 -20.36
CA THR A 29 -1.98 35.79 -19.87
C THR A 29 -1.81 35.40 -18.40
N LEU A 30 -0.60 35.57 -17.86
CA LEU A 30 -0.31 35.18 -16.50
C LEU A 30 -0.97 36.16 -15.51
N PRO A 31 -1.84 35.70 -14.59
CA PRO A 31 -2.56 36.61 -13.71
C PRO A 31 -1.62 37.25 -12.69
N SER A 32 -1.52 38.57 -12.70
CA SER A 32 -0.77 39.31 -11.69
C SER A 32 -1.39 39.12 -10.30
N PRO A 33 -0.59 38.88 -9.24
CA PRO A 33 -1.12 38.76 -7.88
C PRO A 33 -1.85 40.03 -7.43
N LYS A 34 -1.38 41.20 -7.88
CA LYS A 34 -1.96 42.51 -7.54
C LYS A 34 -3.35 42.75 -8.13
N ALA A 35 -3.76 41.97 -9.14
CA ALA A 35 -5.13 42.02 -9.66
C ALA A 35 -6.18 41.59 -8.61
N ARG A 36 -5.77 40.83 -7.58
CA ARG A 36 -6.65 40.40 -6.47
C ARG A 36 -6.64 41.39 -5.29
N GLY A 37 -5.73 42.36 -5.28
CA GLY A 37 -5.55 43.33 -4.19
C GLY A 37 -4.08 43.57 -3.87
N GLN A 38 -3.80 44.68 -3.17
CA GLN A 38 -2.43 45.10 -2.84
C GLN A 38 -1.72 44.15 -1.87
N ASP A 39 -2.49 43.37 -1.15
CA ASP A 39 -2.07 42.44 -0.10
C ASP A 39 -1.60 41.07 -0.63
N HIS A 40 -1.59 40.88 -1.95
CA HIS A 40 -1.23 39.64 -2.60
C HIS A 40 0.10 39.74 -3.35
N TYR A 41 0.91 38.69 -3.23
CA TYR A 41 2.26 38.62 -3.77
C TYR A 41 2.53 37.30 -4.52
N VAL A 42 1.63 36.32 -4.40
CA VAL A 42 1.77 35.01 -5.07
C VAL A 42 0.84 34.88 -6.27
N SER A 43 1.38 34.47 -7.42
CA SER A 43 0.63 33.96 -8.56
C SER A 43 0.88 32.46 -8.74
N ASP A 44 -0.18 31.68 -8.58
CA ASP A 44 -0.17 30.22 -8.74
C ASP A 44 -1.49 29.78 -9.42
N PRO A 45 -1.61 29.99 -10.75
CA PRO A 45 -2.84 29.66 -11.48
C PRO A 45 -3.09 28.15 -11.61
N ASP A 46 -2.05 27.33 -11.46
CA ASP A 46 -2.13 25.88 -11.65
C ASP A 46 -2.35 25.10 -10.34
N GLY A 47 -2.35 25.78 -9.20
CA GLY A 47 -2.57 25.16 -7.88
C GLY A 47 -1.39 24.29 -7.42
N ASN A 48 -0.17 24.69 -7.75
CA ASN A 48 1.06 24.03 -7.33
C ASN A 48 1.41 24.28 -5.85
N LEU A 49 0.80 25.28 -5.23
CA LEU A 49 0.92 25.63 -3.82
C LEU A 49 -0.41 25.44 -3.09
N SER A 50 -0.33 24.98 -1.85
CA SER A 50 -1.50 24.91 -0.96
C SER A 50 -1.94 26.32 -0.54
N ALA A 51 -3.25 26.50 -0.32
CA ALA A 51 -3.80 27.78 0.13
C ALA A 51 -3.15 28.29 1.43
N GLY A 52 -2.73 27.39 2.32
CA GLY A 52 -2.01 27.74 3.54
C GLY A 52 -0.59 28.25 3.31
N THR A 53 0.09 27.78 2.26
CA THR A 53 1.41 28.30 1.86
C THR A 53 1.27 29.67 1.20
N VAL A 54 0.31 29.82 0.29
CA VAL A 54 0.01 31.11 -0.36
C VAL A 54 -0.25 32.20 0.69
N ALA A 55 -1.09 31.91 1.67
CA ALA A 55 -1.39 32.85 2.75
C ALA A 55 -0.15 33.21 3.60
N GLN A 56 0.75 32.25 3.84
CA GLN A 56 2.01 32.52 4.55
C GLN A 56 2.94 33.41 3.72
N ILE A 57 3.09 33.15 2.42
CA ILE A 57 3.95 33.97 1.56
C ILE A 57 3.37 35.37 1.39
N ASP A 58 2.05 35.51 1.23
CA ASP A 58 1.40 36.83 1.21
C ASP A 58 1.67 37.59 2.51
N ALA A 59 1.62 36.93 3.67
CA ALA A 59 1.97 37.55 4.95
C ALA A 59 3.45 37.97 5.04
N LEU A 60 4.37 37.17 4.51
CA LEU A 60 5.80 37.50 4.42
C LEU A 60 6.01 38.73 3.50
N GLY A 61 5.35 38.76 2.34
CA GLY A 61 5.41 39.88 1.40
C GLY A 61 4.96 41.20 2.05
N LYS A 62 3.86 41.18 2.81
CA LYS A 62 3.41 42.34 3.59
C LYS A 62 4.42 42.78 4.63
N ALA A 63 5.04 41.84 5.34
CA ALA A 63 6.03 42.15 6.36
C ALA A 63 7.27 42.81 5.75
N ILE A 64 7.74 42.32 4.60
CA ILE A 64 8.87 42.90 3.85
C ILE A 64 8.51 44.32 3.38
N GLU A 65 7.36 44.50 2.73
CA GLU A 65 6.92 45.81 2.23
C GLU A 65 6.74 46.82 3.38
N ALA A 66 6.19 46.40 4.51
CA ALA A 66 6.03 47.26 5.69
C ALA A 66 7.37 47.63 6.37
N ALA A 67 8.38 46.75 6.30
CA ALA A 67 9.65 46.95 6.97
C ALA A 67 10.60 47.90 6.22
N ASN A 68 10.69 47.76 4.90
CA ASN A 68 11.65 48.52 4.10
C ASN A 68 11.12 48.96 2.72
N GLY A 69 9.82 48.80 2.46
CA GLY A 69 9.18 49.22 1.22
C GLY A 69 9.43 48.32 0.01
N SER A 70 10.20 47.23 0.16
CA SER A 70 10.55 46.32 -0.94
C SER A 70 9.38 45.42 -1.32
N GLU A 71 9.27 45.06 -2.59
CA GLU A 71 8.21 44.18 -3.09
C GLU A 71 8.79 42.82 -3.46
N PHE A 72 8.28 41.75 -2.85
CA PHE A 72 8.68 40.37 -3.18
C PHE A 72 7.50 39.62 -3.79
N ALA A 73 7.60 39.27 -5.08
CA ALA A 73 6.60 38.50 -5.81
C ALA A 73 7.06 37.05 -6.04
N VAL A 74 6.12 36.12 -5.97
CA VAL A 74 6.37 34.69 -6.21
C VAL A 74 5.42 34.20 -7.29
N VAL A 75 5.96 33.52 -8.30
CA VAL A 75 5.21 33.00 -9.44
C VAL A 75 5.54 31.53 -9.63
N VAL A 76 4.51 30.68 -9.63
CA VAL A 76 4.63 29.24 -9.84
C VAL A 76 3.67 28.81 -10.95
N VAL A 77 4.22 28.26 -12.03
CA VAL A 77 3.47 27.77 -13.19
C VAL A 77 3.94 26.38 -13.59
N ASN A 78 3.11 25.64 -14.32
CA ASN A 78 3.51 24.38 -14.94
C ASN A 78 4.49 24.63 -16.09
N ASP A 79 4.11 25.49 -17.05
CA ASP A 79 4.92 25.80 -18.24
C ASP A 79 4.73 27.26 -18.70
N TYR A 80 5.66 27.79 -19.50
CA TYR A 80 5.64 29.16 -20.04
C TYR A 80 6.00 29.17 -21.54
N GLU A 81 5.62 30.23 -22.26
CA GLU A 81 6.00 30.39 -23.67
C GLU A 81 7.42 30.98 -23.80
N GLY A 82 8.21 30.44 -24.74
CA GLY A 82 9.60 30.84 -25.00
C GLY A 82 10.64 29.83 -24.52
N ASP A 83 11.91 30.10 -24.81
CA ASP A 83 13.03 29.15 -24.59
C ASP A 83 13.89 29.47 -23.37
N SER A 84 13.70 30.64 -22.74
CA SER A 84 14.54 31.11 -21.63
C SER A 84 13.69 31.57 -20.47
N ASP A 85 13.88 30.91 -19.33
CA ASP A 85 13.28 31.28 -18.04
C ASP A 85 13.74 32.66 -17.58
N PHE A 86 14.99 33.05 -17.90
CA PHE A 86 15.51 34.38 -17.62
C PHE A 86 14.78 35.46 -18.43
N ALA A 87 14.67 35.28 -19.75
CA ALA A 87 13.98 36.24 -20.61
C ALA A 87 12.51 36.39 -20.20
N PHE A 88 11.82 35.27 -20.00
CA PHE A 88 10.43 35.27 -19.56
C PHE A 88 10.25 35.95 -18.19
N ALA A 89 11.08 35.60 -17.19
CA ALA A 89 10.97 36.19 -15.86
C ALA A 89 11.32 37.68 -15.86
N MET A 90 12.28 38.13 -16.69
CA MET A 90 12.64 39.53 -16.84
C MET A 90 11.53 40.35 -17.52
N ASP A 91 10.95 39.82 -18.59
CA ASP A 91 9.81 40.44 -19.27
C ASP A 91 8.61 40.53 -18.34
N LEU A 92 8.35 39.47 -17.56
CA LEU A 92 7.30 39.45 -16.54
C LEU A 92 7.56 40.49 -15.44
N PHE A 93 8.79 40.57 -14.93
CA PHE A 93 9.20 41.52 -13.90
C PHE A 93 8.95 42.96 -14.36
N SER A 94 9.34 43.26 -15.60
CA SER A 94 9.18 44.58 -16.22
C SER A 94 7.71 44.89 -16.52
N HIS A 95 6.97 43.92 -17.08
CA HIS A 95 5.57 44.07 -17.44
C HIS A 95 4.67 44.30 -16.21
N TRP A 96 4.93 43.61 -15.10
CA TRP A 96 4.20 43.82 -13.85
C TRP A 96 4.70 45.03 -13.05
N GLY A 97 5.84 45.62 -13.42
CA GLY A 97 6.42 46.76 -12.71
C GLY A 97 6.72 46.42 -11.26
N ILE A 98 7.37 45.28 -11.01
CA ILE A 98 7.65 44.81 -9.64
C ILE A 98 8.68 45.73 -8.98
N GLY A 99 8.30 46.37 -7.86
CA GLY A 99 9.11 47.36 -7.16
C GLY A 99 8.54 48.78 -7.26
N LYS A 100 8.92 49.66 -6.32
CA LYS A 100 8.46 51.05 -6.30
C LYS A 100 9.23 51.91 -7.30
N GLN A 101 8.50 52.76 -8.02
CA GLN A 101 9.07 53.69 -8.99
C GLN A 101 10.18 54.56 -8.35
N GLY A 102 11.38 54.51 -8.92
CA GLY A 102 12.54 55.30 -8.47
C GLY A 102 13.32 54.71 -7.29
N ALA A 103 12.77 53.68 -6.62
CA ALA A 103 13.51 52.90 -5.62
C ALA A 103 14.01 51.56 -6.19
N ASP A 104 13.37 51.05 -7.24
CA ASP A 104 13.72 49.80 -7.95
C ASP A 104 13.96 48.62 -7.00
N ASN A 105 13.13 48.54 -5.96
CA ASN A 105 13.28 47.65 -4.81
C ASN A 105 12.44 46.36 -4.93
N GLY A 106 12.29 45.85 -6.15
CA GLY A 106 11.50 44.66 -6.47
C GLY A 106 12.32 43.38 -6.53
N LEU A 107 11.74 42.26 -6.10
CA LEU A 107 12.28 40.91 -6.25
C LEU A 107 11.20 39.97 -6.76
N LEU A 108 11.53 39.17 -7.78
CA LEU A 108 10.68 38.10 -8.30
C LEU A 108 11.36 36.75 -8.10
N LEU A 109 10.60 35.76 -7.63
CA LEU A 109 10.94 34.34 -7.70
C LEU A 109 9.96 33.65 -8.66
N PHE A 110 10.47 33.17 -9.80
CA PHE A 110 9.73 32.46 -10.83
C PHE A 110 10.08 30.96 -10.82
N LEU A 111 9.08 30.08 -10.89
CA LEU A 111 9.23 28.63 -10.98
C LEU A 111 8.38 28.06 -12.12
N ALA A 112 9.00 27.21 -12.95
CA ALA A 112 8.34 26.41 -13.98
C ALA A 112 8.45 24.91 -13.64
N MET A 113 7.34 24.32 -13.22
CA MET A 113 7.31 22.98 -12.62
C MET A 113 7.59 21.87 -13.62
N ASP A 114 7.05 21.94 -14.84
CA ASP A 114 7.24 20.93 -15.87
C ASP A 114 8.66 20.99 -16.46
N ARG A 115 9.24 22.18 -16.56
CA ARG A 115 10.63 22.41 -17.04
C ARG A 115 11.69 22.22 -15.96
N ARG A 116 11.28 22.15 -14.69
CA ARG A 116 12.13 22.09 -13.51
C ARG A 116 13.15 23.20 -13.45
N GLU A 117 12.69 24.42 -13.68
CA GLU A 117 13.49 25.65 -13.73
C GLU A 117 12.99 26.67 -12.71
N TYR A 118 13.93 27.39 -12.10
CA TYR A 118 13.61 28.54 -11.26
C TYR A 118 14.54 29.71 -11.56
N ARG A 119 14.02 30.92 -11.37
CA ARG A 119 14.75 32.16 -11.60
C ARG A 119 14.39 33.22 -10.55
N PHE A 120 15.39 33.90 -10.03
CA PHE A 120 15.24 35.14 -9.31
C PHE A 120 15.56 36.32 -10.23
N ILE A 121 14.76 37.38 -10.16
CA ILE A 121 15.02 38.67 -10.81
C ILE A 121 14.98 39.76 -9.75
N THR A 122 16.05 40.54 -9.66
CA THR A 122 16.19 41.66 -8.72
C THR A 122 16.16 42.99 -9.44
N GLY A 123 15.46 43.97 -8.87
CA GLY A 123 15.59 45.36 -9.25
C GLY A 123 16.91 45.97 -8.76
N TYR A 124 17.35 47.03 -9.43
CA TYR A 124 18.65 47.67 -9.20
C TYR A 124 18.83 48.14 -7.74
N GLY A 125 17.76 48.58 -7.08
CA GLY A 125 17.78 49.03 -5.69
C GLY A 125 18.07 47.92 -4.67
N LEU A 126 17.92 46.65 -5.07
CA LEU A 126 18.18 45.49 -4.20
C LEU A 126 19.51 44.80 -4.45
N GLU A 127 20.26 45.11 -5.51
CA GLU A 127 21.50 44.40 -5.85
C GLU A 127 22.56 44.45 -4.73
N GLY A 128 22.57 45.53 -3.94
CA GLY A 128 23.46 45.67 -2.78
C GLY A 128 23.07 44.82 -1.57
N ILE A 129 21.80 44.44 -1.44
CA ILE A 129 21.26 43.67 -0.30
C ILE A 129 21.13 42.19 -0.68
N LEU A 130 20.62 41.91 -1.88
CA LEU A 130 20.38 40.59 -2.44
C LEU A 130 21.16 40.43 -3.76
N PRO A 131 22.49 40.30 -3.71
CA PRO A 131 23.28 40.03 -4.90
C PRO A 131 22.95 38.64 -5.46
N ASP A 132 23.09 38.45 -6.78
CA ASP A 132 22.84 37.19 -7.48
C ASP A 132 23.48 35.96 -6.80
N ALA A 133 24.71 36.09 -6.31
CA ALA A 133 25.41 35.00 -5.65
C ALA A 133 24.70 34.52 -4.37
N LEU A 134 24.04 35.42 -3.63
CA LEU A 134 23.25 35.08 -2.45
C LEU A 134 21.94 34.40 -2.84
N LEU A 135 21.23 34.94 -3.84
CA LEU A 135 19.99 34.36 -4.35
C LEU A 135 20.21 32.96 -4.95
N GLY A 136 21.32 32.76 -5.67
CA GLY A 136 21.73 31.44 -6.16
C GLY A 136 21.94 30.45 -5.02
N ARG A 137 22.62 30.86 -3.94
CA ARG A 137 22.80 30.03 -2.74
C ARG A 137 21.48 29.72 -2.04
N ILE A 138 20.55 30.68 -1.98
CA ILE A 138 19.21 30.48 -1.42
C ILE A 138 18.46 29.43 -2.25
N GLY A 139 18.48 29.57 -3.58
CA GLY A 139 17.89 28.60 -4.50
C GLY A 139 18.45 27.18 -4.29
N GLU A 140 19.77 27.04 -4.29
CA GLU A 140 20.43 25.73 -4.10
C GLU A 140 20.17 25.12 -2.71
N SER A 141 20.09 25.93 -1.66
CA SER A 141 20.00 25.46 -0.27
C SER A 141 18.57 25.23 0.22
N TYR A 142 17.61 26.04 -0.22
CA TYR A 142 16.23 26.05 0.30
C TYR A 142 15.17 25.72 -0.73
N LEU A 143 15.46 25.84 -2.03
CA LEU A 143 14.48 25.60 -3.08
C LEU A 143 14.69 24.20 -3.69
N VAL A 144 15.87 23.96 -4.28
CA VAL A 144 16.21 22.73 -5.02
C VAL A 144 16.00 21.43 -4.22
N PRO A 145 16.41 21.30 -2.95
CA PRO A 145 16.29 20.04 -2.23
C PRO A 145 14.84 19.58 -2.06
N TYR A 146 13.92 20.51 -1.79
CA TYR A 146 12.50 20.18 -1.61
C TYR A 146 11.77 19.99 -2.94
N LEU A 147 12.17 20.72 -3.99
CA LEU A 147 11.64 20.50 -5.33
C LEU A 147 11.98 19.11 -5.87
N LYS A 148 13.21 18.62 -5.61
CA LYS A 148 13.60 17.23 -5.89
C LYS A 148 12.71 16.21 -5.15
N ASP A 149 12.37 16.51 -3.90
CA ASP A 149 11.47 15.68 -3.08
C ASP A 149 9.98 15.81 -3.51
N GLY A 150 9.66 16.74 -4.42
CA GLY A 150 8.30 17.02 -4.88
C GLY A 150 7.44 17.77 -3.85
N ASN A 151 8.08 18.56 -2.98
CA ASN A 151 7.43 19.38 -1.96
C ASN A 151 7.60 20.87 -2.30
N THR A 152 6.80 21.34 -3.27
CA THR A 152 6.82 22.72 -3.78
C THR A 152 6.48 23.73 -2.69
N ASP A 153 5.48 23.42 -1.85
CA ASP A 153 5.08 24.23 -0.70
C ASP A 153 6.26 24.60 0.19
N MET A 154 7.00 23.58 0.66
CA MET A 154 8.16 23.79 1.51
C MET A 154 9.31 24.44 0.77
N ALA A 155 9.51 24.16 -0.52
CA ALA A 155 10.56 24.79 -1.31
C ALA A 155 10.40 26.31 -1.36
N VAL A 156 9.23 26.76 -1.78
CA VAL A 156 8.94 28.18 -1.98
C VAL A 156 8.87 28.90 -0.63
N LEU A 157 8.20 28.32 0.37
CA LEU A 157 8.11 28.92 1.70
C LEU A 157 9.48 29.04 2.38
N SER A 158 10.36 28.05 2.20
CA SER A 158 11.71 28.07 2.77
C SER A 158 12.57 29.15 2.13
N ALA A 159 12.52 29.28 0.80
CA ALA A 159 13.22 30.33 0.09
C ALA A 159 12.68 31.72 0.45
N ALA A 160 11.35 31.89 0.52
CA ALA A 160 10.70 33.14 0.93
C ALA A 160 11.12 33.60 2.33
N LYS A 161 11.19 32.69 3.31
CA LYS A 161 11.69 32.99 4.66
C LYS A 161 13.17 33.33 4.70
N ALA A 162 13.99 32.65 3.89
CA ALA A 162 15.40 32.99 3.78
C ALA A 162 15.56 34.42 3.22
N VAL A 163 14.79 34.79 2.20
CA VAL A 163 14.75 36.14 1.63
C VAL A 163 14.26 37.16 2.67
N GLU A 164 13.17 36.90 3.38
CA GLU A 164 12.65 37.76 4.45
C GLU A 164 13.72 38.03 5.51
N SER A 165 14.44 36.98 5.95
CA SER A 165 15.47 37.12 6.99
C SER A 165 16.61 38.07 6.58
N VAL A 166 16.91 38.15 5.29
CA VAL A 166 17.91 39.09 4.75
C VAL A 166 17.34 40.51 4.74
N PHE A 167 16.09 40.68 4.31
CA PHE A 167 15.43 42.00 4.29
C PHE A 167 15.25 42.63 5.67
N LEU A 168 14.98 41.82 6.70
CA LEU A 168 14.75 42.30 8.07
C LEU A 168 16.05 42.48 8.86
N SER A 169 17.21 42.12 8.31
CA SER A 169 18.52 42.25 8.99
C SER A 169 19.67 42.54 8.01
N PRO A 170 19.64 43.67 7.27
CA PRO A 170 20.63 43.99 6.24
C PRO A 170 22.05 44.27 6.79
N ASP A 171 22.18 44.82 8.00
CA ASP A 171 23.47 45.18 8.62
C ASP A 171 24.23 43.99 9.22
N ASN A 172 23.55 42.86 9.43
CA ASN A 172 24.15 41.62 9.91
C ASN A 172 24.75 40.88 8.71
N GLY A 173 25.81 41.46 8.15
CA GLY A 173 26.46 40.98 6.94
C GLY A 173 26.57 39.46 6.90
N LEU A 174 25.79 38.83 6.02
CA LEU A 174 25.89 37.41 5.69
C LEU A 174 26.22 36.53 6.91
N GLU A 175 25.42 36.56 7.97
CA GLU A 175 25.44 35.44 8.91
C GLU A 175 24.88 34.19 8.21
N LEU A 176 25.73 33.56 7.40
CA LEU A 176 25.62 32.19 6.87
C LEU A 176 25.19 31.20 7.96
N ALA A 177 25.43 31.53 9.24
CA ALA A 177 24.98 30.80 10.41
C ALA A 177 23.45 30.75 10.56
N GLY A 178 22.73 31.85 10.28
CA GLY A 178 21.26 31.90 10.30
C GLY A 178 20.63 31.11 9.16
N LEU A 179 21.27 31.16 7.98
CA LEU A 179 20.91 30.30 6.85
C LEU A 179 21.13 28.81 7.19
N GLN A 180 22.26 28.44 7.80
CA GLN A 180 22.48 27.06 8.29
C GLN A 180 21.44 26.63 9.34
N ALA A 181 20.95 27.54 10.18
CA ALA A 181 19.93 27.27 11.19
C ALA A 181 18.56 26.89 10.61
N TYR A 182 18.22 27.36 9.40
CA TYR A 182 17.00 26.96 8.69
C TYR A 182 17.22 25.81 7.69
N ARG A 183 18.21 24.92 7.91
CA ARG A 183 18.16 23.61 7.24
C ARG A 183 17.14 22.75 7.98
N PRO A 184 15.98 22.42 7.37
CA PRO A 184 15.03 21.49 8.00
C PRO A 184 15.76 20.19 8.36
N THR A 185 15.59 19.72 9.60
CA THR A 185 16.04 18.37 9.94
C THR A 185 15.27 17.34 9.11
N PHE A 186 15.82 16.13 8.96
CA PHE A 186 15.14 15.02 8.29
C PHE A 186 13.68 14.85 8.76
N TRP A 187 13.47 14.97 10.07
CA TRP A 187 12.17 14.86 10.71
C TRP A 187 11.20 15.97 10.28
N ASN A 188 11.66 17.22 10.15
CA ASN A 188 10.82 18.32 9.68
C ASN A 188 10.46 18.17 8.20
N ARG A 189 11.43 17.77 7.36
CA ARG A 189 11.21 17.53 5.93
C ARG A 189 10.16 16.45 5.67
N HIS A 190 10.15 15.39 6.47
CA HIS A 190 9.26 14.26 6.31
C HIS A 190 8.19 14.16 7.40
N ALA A 191 7.91 15.25 8.12
CA ALA A 191 6.98 15.25 9.26
C ALA A 191 5.59 14.74 8.86
N VAL A 192 5.05 15.28 7.75
CA VAL A 192 3.72 14.93 7.25
C VAL A 192 3.62 13.44 6.86
N PRO A 193 4.46 12.88 5.97
CA PRO A 193 4.36 11.47 5.61
C PRO A 193 4.65 10.54 6.80
N LEU A 194 5.53 10.92 7.73
CA LEU A 194 5.77 10.14 8.95
C LEU A 194 4.55 10.14 9.88
N GLN A 195 3.93 11.29 10.11
CA GLN A 195 2.71 11.40 10.91
C GLN A 195 1.58 10.55 10.32
N GLN A 196 1.37 10.64 9.00
CA GLN A 196 0.40 9.79 8.31
C GLN A 196 0.73 8.31 8.46
N THR A 197 2.00 7.93 8.34
CA THR A 197 2.46 6.55 8.53
C THR A 197 2.13 6.04 9.94
N PHE A 198 2.41 6.82 10.98
CA PHE A 198 2.10 6.45 12.36
C PHE A 198 0.59 6.33 12.60
N LEU A 199 -0.22 7.23 12.04
CA LEU A 199 -1.68 7.14 12.13
C LEU A 199 -2.20 5.85 11.47
N VAL A 200 -1.71 5.52 10.28
CA VAL A 200 -2.07 4.30 9.57
C VAL A 200 -1.71 3.07 10.42
N LEU A 201 -0.47 2.98 10.92
CA LEU A 201 -0.05 1.87 11.78
C LEU A 201 -0.89 1.78 13.06
N GLY A 202 -1.21 2.92 13.68
CA GLY A 202 -2.09 3.01 14.84
C GLY A 202 -3.46 2.38 14.59
N VAL A 203 -4.10 2.71 13.46
CA VAL A 203 -5.41 2.14 13.08
C VAL A 203 -5.35 0.62 12.92
N PHE A 204 -4.35 0.10 12.21
CA PHE A 204 -4.21 -1.35 11.99
C PHE A 204 -3.87 -2.12 13.27
N THR A 205 -2.96 -1.58 14.11
CA THR A 205 -2.62 -2.18 15.40
C THR A 205 -3.82 -2.22 16.35
N LEU A 206 -4.63 -1.16 16.38
CA LEU A 206 -5.88 -1.14 17.15
C LEU A 206 -6.87 -2.18 16.65
N GLY A 207 -7.01 -2.34 15.32
CA GLY A 207 -7.84 -3.39 14.73
C GLY A 207 -7.40 -4.80 15.14
N VAL A 208 -6.10 -5.07 15.17
CA VAL A 208 -5.53 -6.37 15.58
C VAL A 208 -5.65 -6.61 17.07
N PHE A 209 -5.46 -5.58 17.88
CA PHE A 209 -5.72 -5.63 19.31
C PHE A 209 -7.20 -5.96 19.58
N TRP A 210 -8.13 -5.31 18.88
CA TRP A 210 -9.56 -5.58 18.96
C TRP A 210 -9.89 -7.03 18.58
N MET A 211 -9.31 -7.57 17.50
CA MET A 211 -9.47 -8.99 17.16
C MET A 211 -8.97 -9.92 18.27
N GLY A 212 -7.87 -9.57 18.94
CA GLY A 212 -7.40 -10.29 20.13
C GLY A 212 -8.43 -10.30 21.26
N LEU A 213 -9.06 -9.15 21.54
CA LEU A 213 -10.14 -9.04 22.52
C LEU A 213 -11.40 -9.83 22.09
N ALA A 214 -11.80 -9.74 20.82
CA ALA A 214 -12.93 -10.46 20.28
C ALA A 214 -12.74 -11.98 20.43
N ARG A 215 -11.53 -12.49 20.12
CA ARG A 215 -11.18 -13.91 20.33
C ARG A 215 -11.32 -14.30 21.80
N LYS A 216 -10.74 -13.53 22.72
CA LYS A 216 -10.84 -13.80 24.17
C LYS A 216 -12.29 -13.80 24.67
N ARG A 217 -13.13 -12.86 24.20
CA ARG A 217 -14.57 -12.82 24.53
C ARG A 217 -15.30 -14.08 24.05
N VAL A 218 -15.04 -14.52 22.82
CA VAL A 218 -15.65 -15.73 22.24
C VAL A 218 -15.23 -17.00 22.98
N LEU A 219 -13.94 -17.12 23.32
CA LEU A 219 -13.42 -18.25 24.10
C LEU A 219 -14.05 -18.32 25.49
N LYS A 220 -14.11 -17.18 26.21
CA LYS A 220 -14.72 -17.10 27.54
C LYS A 220 -16.19 -17.50 27.51
N LYS A 221 -16.95 -17.07 26.49
CA LYS A 221 -18.37 -17.43 26.32
C LYS A 221 -18.59 -18.95 26.21
N HIS A 222 -17.62 -19.69 25.67
CA HIS A 222 -17.72 -21.14 25.46
C HIS A 222 -16.89 -21.97 26.45
N GLY A 223 -16.38 -21.35 27.54
CA GLY A 223 -15.62 -22.05 28.57
C GLY A 223 -14.19 -22.44 28.21
N PHE A 224 -13.62 -21.86 27.15
CA PHE A 224 -12.24 -22.11 26.71
C PHE A 224 -11.28 -20.98 27.16
N ASN A 225 -9.98 -21.29 27.21
CA ASN A 225 -8.92 -20.34 27.58
C ASN A 225 -7.99 -20.04 26.39
N ASP A 226 -7.41 -18.83 26.34
CA ASP A 226 -6.54 -18.33 25.27
C ASP A 226 -5.05 -18.74 25.45
N LYS A 227 -4.69 -19.40 26.56
CA LYS A 227 -3.28 -19.71 26.91
C LYS A 227 -2.50 -20.51 25.86
N GLN A 228 -3.19 -21.24 24.98
CA GLN A 228 -2.58 -22.06 23.92
C GLN A 228 -2.38 -21.29 22.60
N TYR A 229 -2.78 -20.02 22.53
CA TYR A 229 -2.63 -19.23 21.31
C TYR A 229 -1.19 -18.70 21.19
N SER A 230 -0.41 -19.27 20.27
CA SER A 230 0.89 -18.72 19.88
C SER A 230 0.73 -17.77 18.68
N ASN A 231 1.18 -16.53 18.84
CA ASN A 231 0.98 -15.47 17.86
C ASN A 231 2.22 -15.23 16.99
N TYR A 232 2.46 -16.08 15.99
CA TYR A 232 3.52 -15.83 14.99
C TYR A 232 3.08 -14.91 13.85
N THR A 233 1.88 -14.30 13.94
CA THR A 233 1.26 -13.53 12.85
C THR A 233 2.11 -12.35 12.41
N PHE A 234 2.76 -11.66 13.34
CA PHE A 234 3.64 -10.53 13.04
C PHE A 234 4.81 -10.96 12.13
N TRP A 235 5.52 -12.03 12.49
CA TRP A 235 6.68 -12.51 11.74
C TRP A 235 6.29 -13.01 10.34
N PHE A 236 5.18 -13.75 10.22
CA PHE A 236 4.67 -14.14 8.89
C PHE A 236 4.26 -12.95 8.03
N THR A 237 3.67 -11.91 8.64
CA THR A 237 3.31 -10.67 7.96
C THR A 237 4.56 -9.95 7.46
N LEU A 238 5.55 -9.78 8.33
CA LEU A 238 6.82 -9.11 8.00
C LEU A 238 7.53 -9.83 6.84
N PHE A 239 7.64 -11.15 6.92
CA PHE A 239 8.24 -11.94 5.85
C PHE A 239 7.47 -11.78 4.52
N THR A 240 6.14 -11.89 4.54
CA THR A 240 5.32 -11.74 3.33
C THR A 240 5.47 -10.35 2.73
N PHE A 241 5.45 -9.31 3.57
CA PHE A 241 5.57 -7.93 3.13
C PHE A 241 6.93 -7.65 2.49
N LEU A 242 8.02 -8.07 3.14
CA LEU A 242 9.38 -7.92 2.59
C LEU A 242 9.53 -8.68 1.27
N PHE A 243 8.95 -9.89 1.17
CA PHE A 243 8.95 -10.66 -0.07
C PHE A 243 8.16 -9.97 -1.20
N VAL A 244 6.99 -9.39 -0.89
CA VAL A 244 6.20 -8.62 -1.87
C VAL A 244 6.93 -7.34 -2.28
N MET A 245 7.56 -6.62 -1.34
CA MET A 245 8.37 -5.44 -1.66
C MET A 245 9.59 -5.77 -2.52
N PHE A 246 10.22 -6.92 -2.29
CA PHE A 246 11.32 -7.41 -3.09
C PHE A 246 10.87 -7.74 -4.52
N LEU A 247 9.77 -8.49 -4.66
CA LEU A 247 9.19 -8.80 -5.97
C LEU A 247 8.72 -7.55 -6.72
N SER A 248 8.08 -6.60 -6.03
CA SER A 248 7.68 -5.34 -6.64
C SER A 248 8.88 -4.51 -7.06
N GLY A 249 9.93 -4.46 -6.22
CA GLY A 249 11.16 -3.74 -6.54
C GLY A 249 11.81 -4.28 -7.81
N PHE A 250 11.89 -5.60 -7.96
CA PHE A 250 12.39 -6.23 -9.19
C PHE A 250 11.59 -5.78 -10.41
N LEU A 251 10.25 -5.82 -10.35
CA LEU A 251 9.41 -5.37 -11.47
C LEU A 251 9.54 -3.88 -11.77
N ILE A 252 9.69 -3.04 -10.75
CA ILE A 252 9.79 -1.58 -10.90
C ILE A 252 11.14 -1.16 -11.50
N VAL A 253 12.21 -1.90 -11.20
CA VAL A 253 13.53 -1.68 -11.81
C VAL A 253 13.47 -1.82 -13.33
N PHE A 254 12.73 -2.82 -13.85
CA PHE A 254 12.50 -2.95 -15.29
C PHE A 254 11.70 -1.80 -15.92
N MET A 255 10.98 -1.03 -15.10
CA MET A 255 10.14 0.08 -15.56
C MET A 255 10.83 1.45 -15.42
N GLU A 256 12.10 1.51 -14.99
CA GLU A 256 12.86 2.75 -14.74
C GLU A 256 12.14 3.78 -13.83
N LYS A 257 11.14 3.35 -13.06
CA LYS A 257 10.31 4.21 -12.19
C LYS A 257 10.59 4.06 -10.70
N VAL A 258 11.75 3.50 -10.33
CA VAL A 258 12.12 3.19 -8.95
C VAL A 258 12.02 4.43 -8.05
N ASP A 259 12.57 5.55 -8.51
CA ASP A 259 12.60 6.80 -7.75
C ASP A 259 11.23 7.45 -7.57
N SER A 260 10.24 7.09 -8.39
CA SER A 260 8.87 7.58 -8.23
C SER A 260 8.10 6.78 -7.17
N VAL A 261 8.40 5.49 -7.01
CA VAL A 261 7.63 4.57 -6.17
C VAL A 261 8.16 4.57 -4.74
N TYR A 262 9.48 4.53 -4.55
CA TYR A 262 10.12 4.42 -3.23
C TYR A 262 10.38 5.78 -2.55
N ARG A 263 9.59 6.82 -2.88
CA ARG A 263 9.67 8.11 -2.20
C ARG A 263 9.12 8.04 -0.79
N MET A 264 9.71 8.81 0.13
CA MET A 264 9.24 8.97 1.51
C MET A 264 7.76 9.39 1.60
N ARG A 265 7.25 10.13 0.60
CA ARG A 265 5.82 10.49 0.50
C ARG A 265 4.90 9.28 0.42
N ASN A 266 5.36 8.15 -0.11
CA ASN A 266 4.55 6.93 -0.28
C ASN A 266 4.62 5.98 0.93
N LEU A 267 5.39 6.33 1.97
CA LEU A 267 5.53 5.53 3.19
C LEU A 267 4.18 5.14 3.85
N PRO A 268 3.17 6.03 3.94
CA PRO A 268 1.87 5.67 4.51
C PRO A 268 1.16 4.55 3.72
N TRP A 269 1.33 4.52 2.40
CA TRP A 269 0.75 3.48 1.54
C TRP A 269 1.41 2.12 1.78
N PHE A 270 2.74 2.08 1.94
CA PHE A 270 3.45 0.86 2.30
C PHE A 270 3.01 0.34 3.67
N ALA A 271 2.85 1.23 4.66
CA ALA A 271 2.31 0.88 5.97
C ALA A 271 0.87 0.35 5.89
N ALA A 272 0.04 0.91 5.01
CA ALA A 272 -1.32 0.43 4.79
C ALA A 272 -1.34 -0.99 4.21
N VAL A 273 -0.51 -1.26 3.20
CA VAL A 273 -0.36 -2.60 2.61
C VAL A 273 0.11 -3.61 3.66
N PHE A 274 1.11 -3.25 4.47
CA PHE A 274 1.55 -4.07 5.59
C PHE A 274 0.40 -4.36 6.58
N GLY A 275 -0.35 -3.32 6.95
CA GLY A 275 -1.52 -3.42 7.82
C GLY A 275 -2.62 -4.35 7.29
N VAL A 276 -2.91 -4.30 5.99
CA VAL A 276 -3.87 -5.18 5.31
C VAL A 276 -3.49 -6.65 5.50
N PHE A 277 -2.22 -7.01 5.29
CA PHE A 277 -1.72 -8.38 5.53
C PHE A 277 -1.75 -8.75 7.01
N LEU A 278 -1.42 -7.81 7.90
CA LEU A 278 -1.42 -8.04 9.35
C LEU A 278 -2.81 -8.42 9.85
N VAL A 279 -3.84 -7.66 9.46
CA VAL A 279 -5.25 -7.93 9.75
C VAL A 279 -5.69 -9.27 9.16
N LEU A 280 -5.31 -9.55 7.92
CA LEU A 280 -5.66 -10.80 7.23
C LEU A 280 -5.12 -12.02 7.98
N TYR A 281 -3.82 -12.02 8.29
CA TYR A 281 -3.17 -13.13 8.98
C TYR A 281 -3.64 -13.27 10.42
N GLN A 282 -3.92 -12.17 11.11
CA GLN A 282 -4.52 -12.21 12.44
C GLN A 282 -5.90 -12.86 12.43
N TYR A 283 -6.74 -12.52 11.44
CA TYR A 283 -8.07 -13.09 11.29
C TYR A 283 -8.01 -14.61 11.04
N TYR A 284 -7.23 -15.04 10.04
CA TYR A 284 -7.13 -16.47 9.72
C TYR A 284 -6.42 -17.27 10.81
N GLY A 285 -5.40 -16.69 11.48
CA GLY A 285 -4.75 -17.29 12.63
C GLY A 285 -5.73 -17.53 13.78
N SER A 286 -6.52 -16.52 14.14
CA SER A 286 -7.53 -16.61 15.20
C SER A 286 -8.67 -17.56 14.83
N SER A 287 -9.20 -17.49 13.61
CA SER A 287 -10.22 -18.42 13.12
C SER A 287 -9.71 -19.87 13.07
N GLY A 288 -8.45 -20.08 12.67
CA GLY A 288 -7.82 -21.39 12.62
C GLY A 288 -7.63 -21.98 14.02
N PHE A 289 -7.27 -21.14 14.99
CA PHE A 289 -7.16 -21.53 16.40
C PHE A 289 -8.53 -21.92 17.00
N LEU A 290 -9.57 -21.11 16.80
CA LEU A 290 -10.93 -21.41 17.27
C LEU A 290 -11.47 -22.74 16.75
N ARG A 291 -11.02 -23.16 15.56
CA ARG A 291 -11.36 -24.48 15.02
C ARG A 291 -10.59 -25.62 15.69
N LYS A 292 -9.31 -25.41 16.01
CA LYS A 292 -8.44 -26.46 16.59
C LYS A 292 -8.76 -26.77 18.05
N ILE A 293 -9.29 -25.81 18.79
CA ILE A 293 -9.56 -25.96 20.23
C ILE A 293 -10.82 -26.81 20.52
N THR A 294 -11.78 -26.83 19.60
CA THR A 294 -13.02 -27.60 19.70
C THR A 294 -12.91 -28.98 19.09
N LYS A 295 -13.58 -29.94 19.71
CA LYS A 295 -13.87 -31.24 19.11
C LYS A 295 -15.19 -31.21 18.34
N ASP A 296 -16.16 -30.43 18.82
CA ASP A 296 -17.47 -30.33 18.18
C ASP A 296 -17.47 -29.31 17.04
N GLU A 297 -17.80 -29.77 15.83
CA GLU A 297 -17.79 -28.91 14.63
C GLU A 297 -18.82 -27.78 14.75
N LYS A 298 -20.00 -28.04 15.35
CA LYS A 298 -21.02 -27.03 15.58
C LYS A 298 -20.56 -25.92 16.53
N THR A 299 -19.98 -26.26 17.68
CA THR A 299 -19.38 -25.26 18.58
C THR A 299 -18.31 -24.44 17.87
N SER A 300 -17.47 -25.10 17.06
CA SER A 300 -16.43 -24.43 16.26
C SER A 300 -17.03 -23.38 15.30
N LEU A 301 -18.14 -23.71 14.64
CA LEU A 301 -18.81 -22.82 13.70
C LEU A 301 -19.45 -21.63 14.40
N ASP A 302 -20.10 -21.84 15.54
CA ASP A 302 -20.70 -20.74 16.31
C ASP A 302 -19.65 -19.75 16.83
N MET A 303 -18.52 -20.28 17.32
CA MET A 303 -17.39 -19.45 17.74
C MET A 303 -16.80 -18.65 16.57
N ARG A 304 -16.60 -19.27 15.41
CA ARG A 304 -16.06 -18.58 14.23
C ARG A 304 -17.02 -17.52 13.68
N VAL A 305 -18.33 -17.80 13.68
CA VAL A 305 -19.36 -16.83 13.28
C VAL A 305 -19.39 -15.64 14.25
N SER A 306 -19.38 -15.92 15.55
CA SER A 306 -19.35 -14.88 16.59
C SER A 306 -18.08 -14.02 16.51
N PHE A 307 -16.92 -14.66 16.30
CA PHE A 307 -15.64 -13.98 16.13
C PHE A 307 -15.62 -13.09 14.89
N ALA A 308 -16.10 -13.62 13.75
CA ALA A 308 -16.17 -12.87 12.51
C ALA A 308 -17.11 -11.67 12.62
N ARG A 309 -18.28 -11.80 13.28
CA ARG A 309 -19.20 -10.68 13.55
C ARG A 309 -18.54 -9.58 14.37
N LEU A 310 -17.83 -9.93 15.44
CA LEU A 310 -17.11 -8.97 16.28
C LEU A 310 -15.92 -8.32 15.56
N SER A 311 -15.41 -8.96 14.51
CA SER A 311 -14.24 -8.52 13.75
C SER A 311 -14.60 -7.82 12.43
N LEU A 312 -15.89 -7.55 12.16
CA LEU A 312 -16.36 -6.96 10.90
C LEU A 312 -15.72 -5.61 10.59
N VAL A 313 -15.58 -4.73 11.60
CA VAL A 313 -15.02 -3.38 11.40
C VAL A 313 -13.53 -3.45 11.03
N PRO A 314 -12.64 -4.14 11.78
CA PRO A 314 -11.26 -4.34 11.35
C PRO A 314 -11.12 -5.06 10.00
N LEU A 315 -12.04 -5.96 9.65
CA LEU A 315 -12.02 -6.64 8.35
C LEU A 315 -12.26 -5.69 7.16
N LEU A 316 -12.98 -4.57 7.36
CA LEU A 316 -13.17 -3.56 6.30
C LEU A 316 -11.86 -2.89 5.89
N LEU A 317 -10.88 -2.83 6.81
CA LEU A 317 -9.55 -2.29 6.53
C LEU A 317 -8.71 -3.21 5.62
N SER A 318 -9.15 -4.46 5.41
CA SER A 318 -8.44 -5.45 4.58
C SER A 318 -9.35 -5.96 3.47
N PRO A 319 -9.34 -5.32 2.28
CA PRO A 319 -10.14 -5.77 1.13
C PRO A 319 -9.84 -7.23 0.74
N LEU A 320 -8.59 -7.69 0.94
CA LEU A 320 -8.18 -9.08 0.71
C LEU A 320 -8.89 -10.09 1.64
N ALA A 321 -9.49 -9.62 2.74
CA ALA A 321 -10.28 -10.43 3.63
C ALA A 321 -11.72 -10.64 3.14
N TYR A 322 -12.08 -10.26 1.90
CA TYR A 322 -13.44 -10.45 1.37
C TYR A 322 -13.93 -11.92 1.45
N ARG A 323 -13.00 -12.88 1.33
CA ARG A 323 -13.27 -14.31 1.56
C ARG A 323 -13.84 -14.60 2.96
N ALA A 324 -13.42 -13.86 3.99
CA ALA A 324 -13.93 -14.01 5.35
C ALA A 324 -15.44 -13.74 5.45
N TYR A 325 -15.97 -12.82 4.63
CA TYR A 325 -17.40 -12.51 4.60
C TYR A 325 -18.21 -13.64 3.96
N PHE A 326 -17.72 -14.22 2.86
CA PHE A 326 -18.32 -15.41 2.27
C PHE A 326 -18.28 -16.60 3.21
N ASP A 327 -17.15 -16.80 3.89
CA ASP A 327 -16.97 -17.84 4.89
C ASP A 327 -17.94 -17.63 6.06
N LEU A 328 -18.17 -16.40 6.52
CA LEU A 328 -19.17 -16.07 7.54
C LEU A 328 -20.58 -16.49 7.15
N ALA A 329 -21.04 -16.10 5.95
CA ALA A 329 -22.36 -16.48 5.45
C ALA A 329 -22.49 -18.00 5.32
N ARG A 330 -21.47 -18.67 4.78
CA ARG A 330 -21.41 -20.13 4.64
C ARG A 330 -21.46 -20.83 5.99
N HIS A 331 -20.59 -20.46 6.93
CA HIS A 331 -20.54 -21.06 8.27
C HIS A 331 -21.84 -20.85 9.03
N SER A 332 -22.48 -19.68 8.90
CA SER A 332 -23.77 -19.42 9.55
C SER A 332 -24.87 -20.36 9.06
N ARG A 333 -24.94 -20.62 7.74
CA ARG A 333 -25.91 -21.56 7.15
C ARG A 333 -25.64 -22.99 7.63
N TYR A 334 -24.38 -23.41 7.60
CA TYR A 334 -23.96 -24.73 8.07
C TYR A 334 -24.15 -24.93 9.57
N ALA A 335 -24.02 -23.88 10.37
CA ALA A 335 -24.30 -23.93 11.79
C ALA A 335 -25.81 -24.13 12.06
N ARG A 336 -26.69 -23.46 11.30
CA ARG A 336 -28.15 -23.64 11.43
C ARG A 336 -28.61 -25.03 11.01
N GLN A 337 -28.07 -25.57 9.92
CA GLN A 337 -28.40 -26.92 9.46
C GLN A 337 -28.07 -28.00 10.51
N ARG A 338 -27.05 -27.76 11.33
CA ARG A 338 -26.63 -28.66 12.41
C ARG A 338 -27.43 -28.52 13.71
N ASP A 339 -28.28 -27.49 13.84
CA ASP A 339 -29.18 -27.32 15.00
C ASP A 339 -30.56 -27.99 14.80
N VAL A 340 -30.87 -28.46 13.59
CA VAL A 340 -32.15 -29.09 13.29
C VAL A 340 -32.13 -30.52 13.89
N PRO A 341 -33.11 -30.89 14.73
CA PRO A 341 -33.19 -32.24 15.28
C PRO A 341 -33.58 -33.27 14.19
N PRO A 342 -33.39 -34.57 14.44
CA PRO A 342 -33.86 -35.63 13.54
C PRO A 342 -35.36 -35.54 13.25
N ALA A 343 -35.77 -35.98 12.06
CA ALA A 343 -37.17 -35.92 11.62
C ALA A 343 -38.11 -36.93 12.33
N LYS A 344 -37.57 -37.76 13.23
CA LYS A 344 -38.35 -38.76 13.97
C LYS A 344 -39.11 -38.12 15.13
N PRO A 345 -40.33 -38.59 15.44
CA PRO A 345 -41.07 -38.12 16.61
C PRO A 345 -40.27 -38.42 17.89
N GLY A 346 -40.04 -37.40 18.71
CA GLY A 346 -39.25 -37.48 19.93
C GLY A 346 -38.72 -36.11 20.37
N THR A 347 -38.35 -35.98 21.64
CA THR A 347 -37.74 -34.76 22.19
C THR A 347 -36.23 -34.93 22.16
N TRP A 348 -35.62 -34.46 21.07
CA TRP A 348 -34.20 -34.66 20.83
C TRP A 348 -33.34 -33.56 21.48
N THR A 349 -32.31 -33.97 22.20
CA THR A 349 -31.28 -33.08 22.76
C THR A 349 -29.91 -33.37 22.13
N ARG A 350 -29.20 -32.34 21.68
CA ARG A 350 -27.87 -32.49 21.07
C ARG A 350 -26.82 -32.72 22.15
N ILE A 351 -25.98 -33.73 21.98
CA ILE A 351 -24.85 -33.98 22.88
C ILE A 351 -23.67 -33.09 22.48
N HIS A 352 -23.26 -32.19 23.38
CA HIS A 352 -22.06 -31.38 23.21
C HIS A 352 -20.79 -32.23 23.37
N ARG A 353 -20.12 -32.56 22.27
CA ARG A 353 -18.94 -33.46 22.29
C ARG A 353 -17.71 -32.88 22.97
N ASP A 354 -17.66 -31.56 23.15
CA ASP A 354 -16.55 -30.90 23.83
C ASP A 354 -16.46 -31.29 25.32
N THR A 355 -17.59 -31.67 25.95
CA THR A 355 -17.63 -32.12 27.36
C THR A 355 -17.24 -33.58 27.54
N LEU A 356 -17.18 -34.37 26.46
CA LEU A 356 -16.87 -35.80 26.51
C LEU A 356 -15.35 -36.04 26.56
N LYS A 357 -14.93 -36.96 27.44
CA LYS A 357 -13.58 -37.55 27.42
C LYS A 357 -13.37 -38.33 26.12
N ARG A 358 -12.12 -38.49 25.67
CA ARG A 358 -11.77 -39.17 24.41
C ARG A 358 -12.37 -40.58 24.30
N ASP A 359 -12.36 -41.35 25.39
CA ASP A 359 -12.91 -42.71 25.39
C ASP A 359 -14.44 -42.74 25.35
N GLY A 360 -15.10 -41.66 25.78
CA GLY A 360 -16.55 -41.51 25.72
C GLY A 360 -17.10 -41.33 24.31
N GLN A 361 -16.28 -40.89 23.34
CA GLN A 361 -16.71 -40.74 21.95
C GLN A 361 -16.87 -42.08 21.22
N LYS A 362 -16.05 -43.08 21.58
CA LYS A 362 -16.13 -44.44 21.03
C LYS A 362 -17.47 -45.13 21.33
N LYS A 363 -18.18 -44.66 22.36
CA LYS A 363 -19.52 -45.16 22.71
C LYS A 363 -20.58 -44.79 21.67
N TYR A 364 -20.38 -43.71 20.92
CA TYR A 364 -21.41 -43.14 20.04
C TYR A 364 -21.04 -43.24 18.56
N LEU A 365 -19.75 -43.18 18.20
CA LEU A 365 -19.29 -43.27 16.82
C LEU A 365 -18.52 -44.55 16.56
N SER A 366 -18.77 -45.14 15.40
CA SER A 366 -17.97 -46.25 14.86
C SER A 366 -16.54 -45.81 14.49
N GLU A 367 -15.61 -46.77 14.41
CA GLU A 367 -14.23 -46.49 13.99
C GLU A 367 -14.14 -45.86 12.60
N GLN A 368 -15.04 -46.28 11.70
CA GLN A 368 -15.15 -45.72 10.36
C GLN A 368 -15.54 -44.24 10.40
N GLN A 369 -16.57 -43.88 11.18
CA GLN A 369 -17.03 -42.51 11.32
C GLN A 369 -15.95 -41.62 11.96
N MET A 370 -15.27 -42.11 13.00
CA MET A 370 -14.14 -41.39 13.60
C MET A 370 -13.01 -41.14 12.59
N LYS A 371 -12.73 -42.12 11.71
CA LYS A 371 -11.75 -41.94 10.64
C LYS A 371 -12.24 -40.91 9.61
N GLU A 372 -13.51 -40.94 9.21
CA GLU A 372 -14.12 -39.96 8.30
C GLU A 372 -14.06 -38.52 8.85
N GLU A 373 -14.24 -38.35 10.16
CA GLU A 373 -14.04 -37.05 10.83
C GLU A 373 -12.57 -36.63 10.85
N LYS A 374 -11.67 -37.57 11.15
CA LYS A 374 -10.22 -37.31 11.18
C LYS A 374 -9.69 -36.81 9.83
N ILE A 375 -10.17 -37.41 8.73
CA ILE A 375 -9.81 -36.99 7.36
C ILE A 375 -10.63 -35.79 6.86
N ARG A 376 -11.61 -35.35 7.65
CA ARG A 376 -12.54 -34.22 7.37
C ARG A 376 -13.42 -34.45 6.14
N ALA A 377 -13.77 -35.70 5.87
CA ALA A 377 -14.69 -36.07 4.80
C ALA A 377 -16.15 -35.90 5.26
N LYS A 378 -16.46 -36.34 6.48
CA LYS A 378 -17.77 -36.14 7.13
C LYS A 378 -17.58 -35.60 8.55
N SER A 379 -18.61 -34.96 9.09
CA SER A 379 -18.72 -34.58 10.49
C SER A 379 -20.05 -35.09 11.03
N PHE A 380 -20.08 -35.66 12.22
CA PHE A 380 -21.28 -36.24 12.80
C PHE A 380 -21.78 -35.44 13.99
N GLU A 381 -23.10 -35.31 14.09
CA GLU A 381 -23.78 -34.74 15.26
C GLU A 381 -24.59 -35.83 15.95
N ILE A 382 -24.53 -35.88 17.27
CA ILE A 382 -25.16 -36.93 18.08
C ILE A 382 -26.35 -36.33 18.82
N TRP A 383 -27.51 -36.96 18.66
CA TRP A 383 -28.76 -36.59 19.30
C TRP A 383 -29.22 -37.71 20.23
N LYS A 384 -29.74 -37.32 21.40
CA LYS A 384 -30.30 -38.23 22.38
C LYS A 384 -31.75 -37.85 22.66
N ASP A 385 -32.63 -38.84 22.58
CA ASP A 385 -34.02 -38.73 23.00
C ASP A 385 -34.16 -38.96 24.51
N GLU A 386 -35.26 -38.49 25.10
CA GLU A 386 -35.57 -38.68 26.53
C GLU A 386 -35.66 -40.16 26.91
N THR A 387 -36.10 -41.01 25.97
CA THR A 387 -36.17 -42.47 26.13
C THR A 387 -34.80 -43.16 26.10
N GLY A 388 -33.72 -42.42 25.80
CA GLY A 388 -32.37 -42.96 25.66
C GLY A 388 -31.99 -43.39 24.24
N GLY A 389 -32.89 -43.22 23.25
CA GLY A 389 -32.58 -43.42 21.84
C GLY A 389 -31.46 -42.48 21.37
N ILE A 390 -30.51 -43.00 20.58
CA ILE A 390 -29.38 -42.24 20.04
C ILE A 390 -29.51 -42.19 18.52
N GLU A 391 -29.40 -40.98 17.96
CA GLU A 391 -29.38 -40.78 16.51
C GLU A 391 -28.14 -39.98 16.10
N VAL A 392 -27.43 -40.47 15.07
CA VAL A 392 -26.20 -39.87 14.57
C VAL A 392 -26.46 -39.31 13.18
N MET A 393 -26.39 -37.99 13.04
CA MET A 393 -26.58 -37.30 11.77
C MET A 393 -25.24 -37.00 11.10
N ALA A 394 -25.13 -37.32 9.81
CA ALA A 394 -23.92 -37.09 9.02
C ALA A 394 -24.02 -35.79 8.21
N PHE A 395 -23.00 -34.94 8.31
CA PHE A 395 -22.84 -33.72 7.52
C PHE A 395 -21.55 -33.77 6.70
N ALA A 396 -21.53 -33.06 5.57
CA ALA A 396 -20.32 -32.93 4.76
C ALA A 396 -19.22 -32.15 5.51
N GLY A 397 -18.01 -32.71 5.54
CA GLY A 397 -16.83 -32.03 6.06
C GLY A 397 -16.18 -31.12 5.01
N ASP A 398 -15.22 -30.30 5.43
CA ASP A 398 -14.53 -29.34 4.54
C ASP A 398 -13.82 -29.98 3.35
N LYS A 399 -13.37 -31.23 3.51
CA LYS A 399 -12.68 -31.99 2.45
C LYS A 399 -13.59 -33.03 1.79
N ALA A 400 -14.90 -32.98 2.01
CA ALA A 400 -15.84 -33.95 1.44
C ALA A 400 -15.65 -34.13 -0.08
N SER A 401 -15.43 -33.05 -0.83
CA SER A 401 -15.21 -33.10 -2.28
C SER A 401 -13.90 -33.75 -2.72
N SER A 402 -12.94 -33.92 -1.80
CA SER A 402 -11.67 -34.57 -2.07
C SER A 402 -11.73 -36.09 -1.88
N PHE A 403 -12.81 -36.61 -1.29
CA PHE A 403 -12.99 -38.03 -1.02
C PHE A 403 -14.20 -38.57 -1.77
N LYS A 404 -14.12 -39.85 -2.16
CA LYS A 404 -15.22 -40.60 -2.76
C LYS A 404 -15.65 -41.74 -1.86
N GLU A 405 -16.84 -42.27 -2.10
CA GLU A 405 -17.33 -43.45 -1.40
C GLU A 405 -16.53 -44.68 -1.83
N CYS A 406 -16.05 -45.43 -0.84
CA CYS A 406 -15.29 -46.64 -1.07
C CYS A 406 -16.25 -47.80 -1.39
N PRO A 407 -16.05 -48.55 -2.50
CA PRO A 407 -16.89 -49.70 -2.82
C PRO A 407 -16.91 -50.80 -1.75
N LYS A 408 -15.81 -50.94 -0.99
CA LYS A 408 -15.64 -51.99 0.02
C LYS A 408 -16.26 -51.64 1.37
N CYS A 409 -15.95 -50.47 1.93
CA CYS A 409 -16.43 -50.06 3.25
C CYS A 409 -17.64 -49.10 3.21
N LYS A 410 -18.09 -48.68 2.01
CA LYS A 410 -19.15 -47.67 1.78
C LYS A 410 -18.91 -46.30 2.43
N GLY A 411 -17.77 -46.11 3.09
CA GLY A 411 -17.39 -44.86 3.70
C GLY A 411 -16.84 -43.85 2.71
N LEU A 412 -16.99 -42.57 3.01
CA LEU A 412 -16.43 -41.47 2.23
C LEU A 412 -14.93 -41.29 2.57
N THR A 413 -14.13 -42.30 2.22
CA THR A 413 -12.73 -42.46 2.66
C THR A 413 -11.76 -42.75 1.52
N LEU A 414 -12.24 -42.81 0.28
CA LEU A 414 -11.41 -43.04 -0.90
C LEU A 414 -10.72 -41.72 -1.31
N GLY A 415 -9.41 -41.64 -1.10
CA GLY A 415 -8.62 -40.42 -1.35
C GLY A 415 -8.45 -40.07 -2.82
N LYS A 416 -7.73 -38.99 -3.12
CA LYS A 416 -7.34 -38.68 -4.50
C LYS A 416 -6.33 -39.72 -5.01
N PRO A 417 -6.27 -39.99 -6.33
CA PRO A 417 -5.31 -40.94 -6.85
C PRO A 417 -3.88 -40.41 -6.72
N GLU A 418 -2.99 -41.22 -6.16
CA GLU A 418 -1.57 -40.94 -6.01
C GLU A 418 -0.78 -41.74 -7.05
N ILE A 419 0.31 -41.16 -7.55
CA ILE A 419 1.19 -41.86 -8.51
C ILE A 419 2.29 -42.54 -7.71
N LYS A 420 2.30 -43.88 -7.73
CA LYS A 420 3.39 -44.68 -7.18
C LYS A 420 4.41 -44.96 -8.27
N VAL A 421 5.60 -44.39 -8.14
CA VAL A 421 6.70 -44.61 -9.07
C VAL A 421 7.09 -46.10 -9.04
N ARG A 422 7.07 -46.76 -10.19
CA ARG A 422 7.56 -48.14 -10.37
C ARG A 422 8.98 -48.11 -10.90
N GLU A 423 9.20 -47.32 -11.95
CA GLU A 423 10.51 -47.04 -12.50
C GLU A 423 10.76 -45.54 -12.46
N GLN A 424 11.87 -45.15 -11.86
CA GLN A 424 12.27 -43.75 -11.81
C GLN A 424 12.61 -43.28 -13.22
N ALA A 425 12.11 -42.09 -13.58
CA ALA A 425 12.55 -41.43 -14.78
C ALA A 425 14.03 -41.09 -14.66
N THR A 426 14.79 -41.26 -15.75
CA THR A 426 16.16 -40.77 -15.87
C THR A 426 16.19 -39.61 -16.86
N ARG A 427 17.36 -38.97 -17.04
CA ARG A 427 17.50 -37.90 -18.04
C ARG A 427 17.29 -38.41 -19.48
N SER A 428 17.61 -39.67 -19.74
CA SER A 428 17.50 -40.29 -21.07
C SER A 428 16.23 -41.11 -21.28
N LYS A 429 15.58 -41.62 -20.21
CA LYS A 429 14.38 -42.47 -20.31
C LYS A 429 13.24 -41.96 -19.44
N THR A 430 12.03 -41.99 -19.98
CA THR A 430 10.80 -41.72 -19.22
C THR A 430 10.61 -42.80 -18.17
N GLY A 431 10.17 -42.41 -16.98
CA GLY A 431 9.81 -43.36 -15.93
C GLY A 431 8.40 -43.90 -16.12
N THR A 432 8.05 -44.94 -15.37
CA THR A 432 6.70 -45.48 -15.32
C THR A 432 6.17 -45.39 -13.89
N GLY A 433 4.96 -44.85 -13.75
CA GLY A 433 4.25 -44.74 -12.49
C GLY A 433 2.90 -45.42 -12.58
N GLU A 434 2.44 -46.01 -11.48
CA GLU A 434 1.10 -46.56 -11.39
C GLU A 434 0.22 -45.59 -10.61
N LYS A 435 -0.91 -45.17 -11.17
CA LYS A 435 -1.85 -44.28 -10.49
C LYS A 435 -2.77 -45.11 -9.60
N ILE A 436 -2.52 -45.10 -8.31
CA ILE A 436 -3.23 -45.90 -7.32
C ILE A 436 -4.13 -44.99 -6.48
N GLN A 437 -5.39 -45.36 -6.36
CA GLN A 437 -6.32 -44.72 -5.44
C GLN A 437 -6.53 -45.66 -4.24
N ALA A 438 -6.21 -45.18 -3.04
CA ALA A 438 -6.32 -45.95 -1.81
C ALA A 438 -7.41 -45.39 -0.89
N CYS A 439 -8.09 -46.30 -0.19
CA CYS A 439 -8.96 -45.96 0.91
C CYS A 439 -8.12 -45.69 2.18
N GLU A 440 -8.42 -44.61 2.89
CA GLU A 440 -7.70 -44.27 4.12
C GLU A 440 -8.14 -45.09 5.35
N PHE A 441 -9.29 -45.76 5.28
CA PHE A 441 -9.87 -46.54 6.38
C PHE A 441 -9.67 -48.05 6.20
N CYS A 442 -10.00 -48.60 5.03
CA CYS A 442 -9.86 -50.02 4.75
C CYS A 442 -8.72 -50.29 3.77
N SER A 443 -8.25 -51.54 3.69
CA SER A 443 -7.17 -51.97 2.80
C SER A 443 -7.54 -51.98 1.29
N TYR A 444 -8.62 -51.30 0.88
CA TYR A 444 -9.05 -51.22 -0.51
C TYR A 444 -8.15 -50.28 -1.31
N LYS A 445 -7.62 -50.78 -2.43
CA LYS A 445 -6.79 -50.03 -3.38
C LYS A 445 -7.24 -50.37 -4.79
N VAL A 446 -7.38 -49.37 -5.65
CA VAL A 446 -7.69 -49.55 -7.07
C VAL A 446 -6.59 -48.90 -7.91
N SER A 447 -6.09 -49.63 -8.89
CA SER A 447 -5.17 -49.10 -9.89
C SER A 447 -5.98 -48.50 -11.02
N LEU A 448 -5.75 -47.22 -11.31
CA LEU A 448 -6.40 -46.46 -12.39
C LEU A 448 -5.59 -46.52 -13.70
N GLY A 449 -4.54 -47.35 -13.75
CA GLY A 449 -3.68 -47.54 -14.91
C GLY A 449 -2.27 -46.96 -14.74
N MET A 450 -1.42 -47.27 -15.73
CA MET A 450 -0.05 -46.77 -15.80
C MET A 450 -0.01 -45.34 -16.37
N VAL A 451 0.88 -44.54 -15.81
CA VAL A 451 1.16 -43.16 -16.20
C VAL A 451 2.64 -43.04 -16.50
N VAL A 452 2.97 -42.44 -17.65
CA VAL A 452 4.36 -42.18 -18.03
C VAL A 452 4.86 -40.95 -17.27
N LEU A 453 5.98 -41.09 -16.56
CA LEU A 453 6.66 -40.01 -15.85
C LEU A 453 7.61 -39.30 -16.81
N ALA A 454 7.52 -37.97 -16.88
CA ALA A 454 8.39 -37.16 -17.69
C ALA A 454 9.87 -37.34 -17.28
N ARG A 455 10.77 -37.23 -18.26
CA ARG A 455 12.22 -37.27 -18.03
C ARG A 455 12.65 -36.12 -17.12
N LEU A 456 13.67 -36.33 -16.31
CA LEU A 456 14.27 -35.25 -15.52
C LEU A 456 14.91 -34.23 -16.46
N SER A 457 14.50 -32.97 -16.36
CA SER A 457 15.15 -31.85 -17.05
C SER A 457 16.38 -31.39 -16.29
N ASP A 458 17.39 -30.91 -17.02
CA ASP A 458 18.56 -30.27 -16.41
C ASP A 458 18.15 -29.00 -15.65
N PRO A 459 18.80 -28.67 -14.52
CA PRO A 459 18.63 -27.36 -13.90
C PRO A 459 19.12 -26.31 -14.90
N SER A 460 18.24 -25.40 -15.32
CA SER A 460 18.63 -24.23 -16.10
C SER A 460 19.55 -23.35 -15.23
N SER A 461 20.85 -23.45 -15.43
CA SER A 461 21.84 -22.52 -14.93
C SER A 461 21.68 -21.19 -15.66
N SER A 462 21.02 -20.21 -15.03
CA SER A 462 21.18 -18.81 -15.40
C SER A 462 22.56 -18.33 -14.92
N SER A 463 23.61 -18.69 -15.64
CA SER A 463 24.95 -18.11 -15.53
C SER A 463 25.03 -16.93 -16.51
N GLY A 464 24.78 -15.72 -16.01
CA GLY A 464 25.09 -14.49 -16.74
C GLY A 464 26.61 -14.33 -16.81
N SER A 465 27.16 -14.52 -18.00
CA SER A 465 28.56 -14.31 -18.30
C SER A 465 28.90 -12.82 -18.23
N SER A 466 29.94 -12.52 -17.46
CA SER A 466 30.75 -11.33 -17.51
C SER A 466 31.41 -11.17 -18.88
N GLY A 467 31.25 -9.99 -19.49
CA GLY A 467 32.11 -9.48 -20.55
C GLY A 467 32.80 -8.22 -20.02
N GLY A 468 34.11 -8.29 -19.83
CA GLY A 468 34.94 -7.16 -19.43
C GLY A 468 35.77 -6.61 -20.59
N GLY A 469 36.17 -5.35 -20.44
CA GLY A 469 37.45 -4.84 -20.96
C GLY A 469 37.35 -3.83 -22.10
N GLY A 470 37.88 -2.63 -21.85
CA GLY A 470 38.24 -1.66 -22.90
C GLY A 470 38.35 -0.23 -22.38
N GLY A 471 39.52 0.15 -21.85
CA GLY A 471 39.82 1.51 -21.39
C GLY A 471 40.24 2.46 -22.51
N GLY A 472 40.45 3.73 -22.16
CA GLY A 472 41.14 4.70 -23.01
C GLY A 472 40.87 6.17 -22.67
N GLY A 473 41.82 6.79 -21.96
CA GLY A 473 42.48 8.04 -22.38
C GLY A 473 41.71 9.38 -22.38
N SER A 474 42.06 10.20 -21.39
CA SER A 474 42.66 11.55 -21.52
C SER A 474 41.96 12.72 -22.23
N SER A 475 41.90 13.83 -21.45
CA SER A 475 42.38 15.19 -21.78
C SER A 475 41.50 16.19 -22.54
N GLY A 476 41.58 17.46 -22.08
CA GLY A 476 41.11 18.70 -22.72
C GLY A 476 40.06 19.41 -21.85
N GLY A 477 40.25 20.57 -21.22
CA GLY A 477 41.14 21.68 -21.56
C GLY A 477 40.34 22.86 -22.12
N SER A 478 39.89 23.75 -21.21
CA SER A 478 39.69 25.21 -21.31
C SER A 478 39.11 25.86 -22.59
N PHE A 479 38.04 26.67 -22.42
CA PHE A 479 37.81 28.05 -22.92
C PHE A 479 36.65 28.62 -22.08
N GLY A 480 36.54 29.88 -21.66
CA GLY A 480 37.23 31.10 -22.03
C GLY A 480 36.20 32.23 -22.19
N GLY A 481 36.06 33.08 -21.16
CA GLY A 481 35.71 34.51 -21.22
C GLY A 481 34.37 34.98 -21.81
N GLY A 482 33.67 35.86 -21.07
CA GLY A 482 32.67 36.77 -21.63
C GLY A 482 31.74 37.38 -20.57
N SER A 483 31.89 38.68 -20.32
CA SER A 483 31.12 39.50 -19.36
C SER A 483 29.87 40.13 -20.00
N SER A 484 28.79 40.30 -19.23
CA SER A 484 27.70 41.32 -19.30
C SER A 484 26.50 40.73 -18.53
N GLY A 485 25.74 41.39 -17.65
CA GLY A 485 25.47 42.81 -17.46
C GLY A 485 23.96 42.97 -17.27
N GLY A 486 23.42 42.37 -16.19
CA GLY A 486 21.99 42.34 -15.83
C GLY A 486 21.64 41.04 -15.10
N GLY A 487 21.76 41.03 -13.78
CA GLY A 487 21.80 39.83 -12.95
C GLY A 487 20.44 39.13 -12.73
N GLY A 488 20.45 37.81 -12.75
CA GLY A 488 19.29 36.98 -12.40
C GLY A 488 19.72 35.56 -12.04
N ALA A 489 19.76 35.26 -10.74
CA ALA A 489 20.17 33.95 -10.23
C ALA A 489 19.12 32.86 -10.51
N GLY A 490 19.48 31.76 -11.17
CA GLY A 490 18.54 30.67 -11.49
C GLY A 490 19.21 29.30 -11.62
N GLY A 491 18.40 28.25 -11.71
CA GLY A 491 18.90 26.88 -11.81
C GLY A 491 17.82 25.84 -12.14
N ARG A 492 18.22 24.57 -12.21
CA ARG A 492 17.35 23.41 -12.51
C ARG A 492 17.38 22.35 -11.40
N TRP A 493 16.36 21.49 -11.29
CA TRP A 493 16.30 20.44 -10.24
C TRP A 493 15.94 19.01 -10.69
#